data_AF-A0A965WPD9-F1
#
_entry.id   AF-A0A965WPD9-F1
#
_cell.length_a   1.000
_cell.length_b   1.000
_cell.length_c   1.000
_cell.angle_alpha   90.00
_cell.angle_beta   90.00
_cell.angle_gamma   90.00
#
_symmetry.space_group_name_H-M   'P 1'
#
loop_
_entity.id
_entity.type
_entity.pdbx_description
1 polymer ?
#
loop_
_entity_poly.entity_id
_entity_poly.type
_entity_poly.pdbx_seq_one_letter_code
_entity_poly.pdbx_strand_id
1 'polypeptide(L)'
;MKYYQLAFEDFKRVFNFATSYYIDPSKITTGRTSGEPRGLGAIIDSFALGKLTEIGVEKILTIFNSNKKYFLDFEIKNNQKVKNEPDINLIEDNNIIREPSIFIEIKNTSENDRWIGLTEEQFNTIKRASGKRKIFLIYASIKSEKIDNNYKTVDLAGMFLKKIEDTNKSTIFQNFANLNAECKIEFILSSQDLENFGYPFERGMNMYDTVLFKQKNSKSFYSKNGLRKDILDIKQYLNFSDFIELKLKNQSVDNSDISDFKIVGSFKLIHKKSSTYIQCLSDVEIENKI
;
A
#
# COMPACT_ATOMS: atom_id res chain seq x y z
N MET A 1 5.75 9.76 -10.53
CA MET A 1 4.85 10.89 -10.22
C MET A 1 5.54 11.82 -9.22
N LYS A 2 5.24 13.13 -9.23
CA LYS A 2 5.70 14.06 -8.18
C LYS A 2 4.92 13.81 -6.89
N TYR A 3 5.56 14.05 -5.75
CA TYR A 3 4.90 14.10 -4.45
C TYR A 3 4.08 15.40 -4.31
N TYR A 4 2.99 15.34 -3.56
CA TYR A 4 2.25 16.50 -3.07
C TYR A 4 2.56 16.72 -1.58
N GLN A 5 3.01 17.92 -1.24
CA GLN A 5 3.25 18.34 0.15
C GLN A 5 1.91 18.58 0.85
N LEU A 6 1.56 17.78 1.85
CA LEU A 6 0.31 17.93 2.60
C LEU A 6 0.39 19.20 3.45
N ALA A 7 -0.55 20.12 3.24
CA ALA A 7 -0.59 21.41 3.92
C ALA A 7 -1.25 21.29 5.30
N PHE A 8 -1.02 22.28 6.17
CA PHE A 8 -1.64 22.36 7.49
C PHE A 8 -3.19 22.26 7.44
N GLU A 9 -3.82 22.88 6.45
CA GLU A 9 -5.28 22.81 6.28
C GLU A 9 -5.77 21.42 5.85
N ASP A 10 -4.94 20.60 5.18
CA ASP A 10 -5.27 19.21 4.84
C ASP A 10 -5.36 18.36 6.13
N PHE A 11 -4.38 18.49 7.03
CA PHE A 11 -4.43 17.87 8.37
C PHE A 11 -5.62 18.36 9.20
N LYS A 12 -5.85 19.66 9.24
CA LYS A 12 -6.95 20.28 9.98
C LYS A 12 -8.32 19.78 9.50
N ARG A 13 -8.50 19.57 8.18
CA ARG A 13 -9.73 18.96 7.62
C ARG A 13 -9.97 17.55 8.17
N VAL A 14 -8.92 16.73 8.26
CA VAL A 14 -9.04 15.35 8.81
C VAL A 14 -9.23 15.35 10.32
N PHE A 15 -8.54 16.23 11.05
CA PHE A 15 -8.76 16.41 12.49
C PHE A 15 -10.19 16.86 12.79
N ASN A 16 -10.72 17.82 12.05
CA ASN A 16 -12.12 18.28 12.17
C ASN A 16 -13.12 17.15 11.89
N PHE A 17 -12.86 16.31 10.88
CA PHE A 17 -13.69 15.13 10.60
C PHE A 17 -13.66 14.13 11.75
N ALA A 18 -12.47 13.78 12.26
CA ALA A 18 -12.32 12.81 13.33
C ALA A 18 -12.89 13.30 14.67
N THR A 19 -12.73 14.58 15.02
CA THR A 19 -13.33 15.17 16.22
C THR A 19 -14.85 15.24 16.10
N SER A 20 -15.37 15.67 14.94
CA SER A 20 -16.83 15.68 14.66
C SER A 20 -17.43 14.27 14.70
N TYR A 21 -16.72 13.26 14.21
CA TYR A 21 -17.14 11.85 14.28
C TYR A 21 -17.20 11.37 15.73
N TYR A 22 -16.21 11.74 16.56
CA TYR A 22 -16.13 11.31 17.96
C TYR A 22 -17.24 11.90 18.85
N ILE A 23 -17.68 13.14 18.58
CA ILE A 23 -18.73 13.82 19.36
C ILE A 23 -20.15 13.55 18.84
N ASP A 24 -20.32 12.93 17.66
CA ASP A 24 -21.63 12.59 17.09
C ASP A 24 -22.27 11.42 17.86
N PRO A 25 -23.40 11.63 18.56
CA PRO A 25 -24.06 10.58 19.35
C PRO A 25 -24.67 9.46 18.50
N SER A 26 -24.76 9.63 17.17
CA SER A 26 -25.18 8.59 16.24
C SER A 26 -24.06 7.61 15.84
N LYS A 27 -22.83 7.88 16.27
CA LYS A 27 -21.65 7.05 15.99
C LYS A 27 -21.29 6.13 17.14
N ILE A 28 -20.81 4.95 16.76
CA ILE A 28 -20.27 3.98 17.70
C ILE A 28 -18.76 4.23 17.79
N THR A 29 -18.30 4.58 18.99
CA THR A 29 -16.89 4.84 19.28
C THR A 29 -16.14 3.58 19.74
N THR A 30 -16.75 2.40 19.78
CA THR A 30 -16.05 1.15 20.13
C THR A 30 -15.17 0.62 19.00
N GLY A 31 -14.15 -0.18 19.35
CA GLY A 31 -13.29 -0.89 18.41
C GLY A 31 -14.07 -1.99 17.68
N ARG A 32 -13.94 -2.06 16.34
CA ARG A 32 -14.63 -3.08 15.52
C ARG A 32 -14.25 -4.52 15.89
N THR A 33 -13.05 -4.74 16.44
CA THR A 33 -12.50 -6.07 16.73
C THR A 33 -12.51 -6.40 18.22
N SER A 34 -12.17 -5.45 19.11
CA SER A 34 -12.11 -5.68 20.57
C SER A 34 -13.40 -5.31 21.31
N GLY A 35 -14.30 -4.51 20.70
CA GLY A 35 -15.48 -3.96 21.37
C GLY A 35 -15.18 -2.85 22.39
N GLU A 36 -13.90 -2.56 22.67
CA GLU A 36 -13.48 -1.58 23.68
C GLU A 36 -13.78 -0.14 23.24
N PRO A 37 -14.12 0.79 24.17
CA PRO A 37 -14.28 2.21 23.84
C PRO A 37 -12.98 2.82 23.29
N ARG A 38 -13.04 3.46 22.11
CA ARG A 38 -11.94 4.27 21.58
C ARG A 38 -12.09 5.72 22.04
N GLY A 39 -11.08 6.23 22.74
CA GLY A 39 -10.96 7.66 22.99
C GLY A 39 -10.64 8.45 21.71
N LEU A 40 -10.72 9.78 21.79
CA LEU A 40 -10.54 10.68 20.65
C LEU A 40 -9.23 10.45 19.87
N GLY A 41 -8.10 10.22 20.56
CA GLY A 41 -6.81 9.93 19.92
C GLY A 41 -6.89 8.71 18.99
N ALA A 42 -7.38 7.58 19.50
CA ALA A 42 -7.54 6.36 18.70
C ALA A 42 -8.57 6.50 17.54
N ILE A 43 -9.50 7.45 17.62
CA ILE A 43 -10.38 7.80 16.50
C ILE A 43 -9.61 8.63 15.45
N ILE A 44 -8.86 9.65 15.87
CA ILE A 44 -7.99 10.44 14.99
C ILE A 44 -7.01 9.53 14.26
N ASP A 45 -6.27 8.69 14.97
CA ASP A 45 -5.28 7.77 14.37
C ASP A 45 -5.93 6.84 13.33
N SER A 46 -7.15 6.35 13.62
CA SER A 46 -7.88 5.45 12.71
C SER A 46 -8.38 6.11 11.42
N PHE A 47 -8.50 7.44 11.38
CA PHE A 47 -8.90 8.20 10.19
C PHE A 47 -7.75 8.95 9.52
N ALA A 48 -6.73 9.36 10.29
CA ALA A 48 -5.66 10.26 9.86
C ALA A 48 -5.00 9.81 8.55
N LEU A 49 -4.47 8.58 8.53
CA LEU A 49 -3.75 8.03 7.38
C LEU A 49 -4.64 7.89 6.14
N GLY A 50 -5.86 7.37 6.30
CA GLY A 50 -6.81 7.16 5.20
C GLY A 50 -7.27 8.47 4.59
N LYS A 51 -7.86 9.35 5.40
CA LYS A 51 -8.44 10.62 4.93
C LYS A 51 -7.38 11.62 4.45
N LEU A 52 -6.14 11.60 4.98
CA LEU A 52 -5.03 12.37 4.38
C LEU A 52 -4.58 11.79 3.04
N THR A 53 -4.65 10.47 2.84
CA THR A 53 -4.32 9.84 1.55
C THR A 53 -5.34 10.24 0.49
N GLU A 54 -6.63 10.21 0.84
CA GLU A 54 -7.71 10.72 -0.01
C GLU A 54 -7.49 12.18 -0.41
N ILE A 55 -7.18 13.07 0.54
CA ILE A 55 -6.88 14.49 0.26
C ILE A 55 -5.64 14.64 -0.62
N GLY A 56 -4.57 13.90 -0.36
CA GLY A 56 -3.37 13.92 -1.19
C GLY A 56 -3.67 13.53 -2.64
N VAL A 57 -4.50 12.52 -2.86
CA VAL A 57 -4.98 12.11 -4.19
C VAL A 57 -5.86 13.19 -4.83
N GLU A 58 -6.83 13.77 -4.11
CA GLU A 58 -7.67 14.89 -4.57
C GLU A 58 -6.81 16.06 -5.09
N LYS A 59 -5.78 16.44 -4.33
CA LYS A 59 -4.86 17.52 -4.66
C LYS A 59 -3.98 17.17 -5.87
N ILE A 60 -3.44 15.96 -5.94
CA ILE A 60 -2.68 15.48 -7.11
C ILE A 60 -3.55 15.52 -8.37
N LEU A 61 -4.77 14.98 -8.33
CA LEU A 61 -5.68 14.98 -9.48
C LEU A 61 -6.07 16.40 -9.92
N THR A 62 -6.25 17.33 -8.98
CA THR A 62 -6.52 18.75 -9.24
C THR A 62 -5.31 19.44 -9.90
N ILE A 63 -4.09 19.13 -9.46
CA ILE A 63 -2.85 19.66 -10.07
C ILE A 63 -2.67 19.13 -11.50
N PHE A 64 -2.99 17.85 -11.75
CA PHE A 64 -2.92 17.26 -13.09
C PHE A 64 -4.03 17.75 -14.03
N ASN A 65 -5.15 18.25 -13.50
CA ASN A 65 -6.24 18.81 -14.30
C ASN A 65 -6.85 20.03 -13.61
N SER A 66 -6.21 21.19 -13.77
CA SER A 66 -6.59 22.46 -13.12
C SER A 66 -8.02 22.94 -13.42
N ASN A 67 -8.65 22.43 -14.48
CA ASN A 67 -10.00 22.77 -14.88
C ASN A 67 -11.06 21.91 -14.18
N LYS A 68 -10.63 20.93 -13.37
CA LYS A 68 -11.51 20.06 -12.59
C LYS A 68 -11.20 20.13 -11.10
N LYS A 69 -12.23 20.27 -10.28
CA LYS A 69 -12.13 20.09 -8.83
C LYS A 69 -12.76 18.75 -8.46
N TYR A 70 -12.17 18.06 -7.50
CA TYR A 70 -12.63 16.78 -7.00
C TYR A 70 -13.07 16.98 -5.56
N PHE A 71 -14.22 16.41 -5.18
CA PHE A 71 -14.75 16.51 -3.83
C PHE A 71 -14.81 15.11 -3.21
N LEU A 72 -14.23 15.00 -2.02
CA LEU A 72 -14.18 13.76 -1.26
C LEU A 72 -15.38 13.62 -0.33
N ASP A 73 -15.81 12.37 -0.09
CA ASP A 73 -16.84 12.11 0.92
C ASP A 73 -16.30 12.26 2.35
N PHE A 74 -16.68 13.37 2.99
CA PHE A 74 -16.40 13.69 4.39
C PHE A 74 -17.70 13.79 5.22
N GLU A 75 -18.82 13.25 4.73
CA GLU A 75 -20.11 13.30 5.42
C GLU A 75 -20.19 12.25 6.55
N ILE A 76 -20.61 12.69 7.74
CA ILE A 76 -20.74 11.84 8.93
C ILE A 76 -22.17 11.25 8.96
N LYS A 77 -22.40 10.20 8.17
CA LYS A 77 -23.75 9.77 7.73
C LYS A 77 -24.72 9.05 8.71
N ASN A 78 -24.41 8.85 10.01
CA ASN A 78 -25.05 7.84 10.90
C ASN A 78 -24.84 6.36 10.41
N ASN A 79 -24.68 5.39 11.33
CA ASN A 79 -24.31 4.00 10.99
C ASN A 79 -25.33 3.23 10.13
N GLN A 80 -26.63 3.48 10.27
CA GLN A 80 -27.67 2.80 9.49
C GLN A 80 -27.74 3.24 8.03
N LYS A 81 -27.14 4.39 7.69
CA LYS A 81 -27.15 4.95 6.33
C LYS A 81 -25.81 4.80 5.61
N VAL A 82 -24.78 4.26 6.25
CA VAL A 82 -23.48 4.01 5.61
C VAL A 82 -23.68 3.04 4.44
N LYS A 83 -23.42 3.53 3.23
CA LYS A 83 -23.34 2.72 2.02
C LYS A 83 -21.88 2.65 1.58
N ASN A 84 -21.61 1.78 0.61
CA ASN A 84 -20.32 1.81 -0.07
C ASN A 84 -20.47 2.84 -1.20
N GLU A 85 -19.79 3.95 -1.02
CA GLU A 85 -19.85 5.14 -1.87
C GLU A 85 -18.42 5.45 -2.32
N PRO A 86 -18.21 6.00 -3.53
CA PRO A 86 -16.87 6.28 -4.01
C PRO A 86 -16.23 7.39 -3.17
N ASP A 87 -14.92 7.27 -2.90
CA ASP A 87 -14.19 8.25 -2.09
C ASP A 87 -14.24 9.65 -2.72
N ILE A 88 -14.31 9.74 -4.06
CA ILE A 88 -14.66 10.96 -4.80
C ILE A 88 -16.12 10.85 -5.23
N ASN A 89 -17.01 11.64 -4.61
CA ASN A 89 -18.45 11.58 -4.85
C ASN A 89 -18.97 12.64 -5.85
N LEU A 90 -18.29 13.78 -5.95
CA LEU A 90 -18.60 14.86 -6.88
C LEU A 90 -17.34 15.37 -7.59
N ILE A 91 -17.53 15.90 -8.79
CA ILE A 91 -16.54 16.71 -9.51
C ILE A 91 -17.18 17.98 -10.06
N GLU A 92 -16.41 19.06 -10.06
CA GLU A 92 -16.72 20.29 -10.80
C GLU A 92 -15.90 20.28 -12.08
N ASP A 93 -16.57 20.37 -13.23
CA ASP A 93 -16.00 20.24 -14.56
C ASP A 93 -16.54 21.41 -15.40
N ASN A 94 -15.71 22.41 -15.72
CA ASN A 94 -16.13 23.67 -16.34
C ASN A 94 -17.28 24.37 -15.57
N ASN A 95 -17.14 24.52 -14.25
CA ASN A 95 -18.13 25.08 -13.32
C ASN A 95 -19.46 24.28 -13.19
N ILE A 96 -19.56 23.09 -13.78
CA ILE A 96 -20.70 22.19 -13.62
C ILE A 96 -20.35 21.13 -12.57
N ILE A 97 -21.06 21.15 -11.44
CA ILE A 97 -20.97 20.11 -10.40
C ILE A 97 -21.81 18.91 -10.81
N ARG A 98 -21.22 17.71 -10.78
CA ARG A 98 -21.87 16.44 -11.14
C ARG A 98 -21.18 15.25 -10.47
N GLU A 99 -21.86 14.12 -10.46
CA GLU A 99 -21.22 12.84 -10.10
C GLU A 99 -20.15 12.43 -11.14
N PRO A 100 -19.07 11.76 -10.71
CA PRO A 100 -18.14 11.09 -11.62
C PRO A 100 -18.80 9.96 -12.41
N SER A 101 -18.43 9.83 -13.69
CA SER A 101 -18.85 8.72 -14.56
C SER A 101 -18.11 7.40 -14.28
N ILE A 102 -17.20 7.41 -13.31
CA ILE A 102 -16.38 6.29 -12.86
C ILE A 102 -16.52 6.15 -11.35
N PHE A 103 -16.35 4.95 -10.81
CA PHE A 103 -16.22 4.72 -9.37
C PHE A 103 -14.74 4.81 -9.01
N ILE A 104 -14.39 5.62 -8.01
CA ILE A 104 -13.01 5.76 -7.53
C ILE A 104 -12.97 5.31 -6.07
N GLU A 105 -12.06 4.39 -5.80
CA GLU A 105 -11.71 3.92 -4.47
C GLU A 105 -10.22 4.24 -4.23
N ILE A 106 -9.90 4.86 -3.10
CA ILE A 106 -8.56 5.30 -2.73
C ILE A 106 -8.07 4.44 -1.57
N LYS A 107 -6.82 3.97 -1.66
CA LYS A 107 -6.19 3.16 -0.62
C LYS A 107 -4.82 3.70 -0.28
N ASN A 108 -4.51 3.72 1.02
CA ASN A 108 -3.14 3.89 1.48
C ASN A 108 -2.35 2.60 1.24
N THR A 109 -1.10 2.72 0.82
CA THR A 109 -0.16 1.60 0.70
C THR A 109 1.20 1.95 1.29
N SER A 110 1.85 0.97 1.91
CA SER A 110 3.28 1.02 2.24
C SER A 110 4.12 0.32 1.17
N GLU A 111 5.45 0.34 1.31
CA GLU A 111 6.37 -0.43 0.46
C GLU A 111 6.21 -1.95 0.65
N ASN A 112 5.89 -2.39 1.87
CA ASN A 112 5.67 -3.81 2.17
C ASN A 112 4.29 -4.27 1.69
N ASP A 113 3.30 -3.38 1.71
CA ASP A 113 1.90 -3.68 1.42
C ASP A 113 1.53 -3.42 -0.06
N ARG A 114 2.51 -3.08 -0.90
CA ARG A 114 2.31 -2.63 -2.30
C ARG A 114 1.64 -3.64 -3.24
N TRP A 115 1.47 -4.88 -2.81
CA TRP A 115 0.76 -5.96 -3.52
C TRP A 115 -0.50 -6.44 -2.80
N ILE A 116 -0.83 -5.85 -1.64
CA ILE A 116 -1.99 -6.22 -0.85
C ILE A 116 -3.22 -5.52 -1.45
N GLY A 117 -4.03 -6.31 -2.14
CA GLY A 117 -5.29 -5.87 -2.74
C GLY A 117 -6.39 -5.60 -1.71
N LEU A 118 -7.60 -5.38 -2.21
CA LEU A 118 -8.82 -5.44 -1.41
C LEU A 118 -9.09 -6.87 -0.94
N THR A 119 -9.87 -7.05 0.13
CA THR A 119 -10.51 -8.35 0.38
C THR A 119 -11.55 -8.62 -0.71
N GLU A 120 -11.80 -9.90 -1.02
CA GLU A 120 -12.83 -10.28 -2.00
C GLU A 120 -14.22 -9.72 -1.62
N GLU A 121 -14.55 -9.70 -0.32
CA GLU A 121 -15.79 -9.11 0.19
C GLU A 121 -15.88 -7.60 -0.13
N GLN A 122 -14.80 -6.84 0.10
CA GLN A 122 -14.73 -5.42 -0.23
C GLN A 122 -14.85 -5.20 -1.73
N PHE A 123 -14.10 -5.96 -2.54
CA PHE A 123 -14.11 -5.84 -3.99
C PHE A 123 -15.50 -6.13 -4.59
N ASN A 124 -16.14 -7.23 -4.19
CA ASN A 124 -17.50 -7.56 -4.60
C ASN A 124 -18.53 -6.52 -4.13
N THR A 125 -18.30 -5.88 -2.99
CA THR A 125 -19.16 -4.82 -2.48
C THR A 125 -19.01 -3.52 -3.28
N ILE A 126 -17.78 -3.14 -3.64
CA ILE A 126 -17.50 -2.02 -4.56
C ILE A 126 -18.11 -2.28 -5.93
N LYS A 127 -17.98 -3.50 -6.49
CA LYS A 127 -18.64 -3.89 -7.75
C LYS A 127 -20.16 -3.71 -7.72
N ARG A 128 -20.83 -4.10 -6.62
CA ARG A 128 -22.27 -3.87 -6.44
C ARG A 128 -22.62 -2.38 -6.36
N ALA A 129 -21.80 -1.58 -5.68
CA ALA A 129 -22.02 -0.13 -5.51
C ALA A 129 -21.69 0.72 -6.75
N SER A 130 -20.79 0.25 -7.63
CA SER A 130 -20.42 0.96 -8.84
C SER A 130 -21.53 0.97 -9.90
N GLY A 131 -22.39 -0.04 -9.89
CA GLY A 131 -23.47 -0.24 -10.85
C GLY A 131 -22.92 -0.60 -12.23
N LYS A 132 -22.95 0.36 -13.17
CA LYS A 132 -22.37 0.23 -14.52
C LYS A 132 -21.11 1.09 -14.73
N ARG A 133 -20.63 1.78 -13.68
CA ARG A 133 -19.44 2.65 -13.76
C ARG A 133 -18.18 1.80 -13.81
N LYS A 134 -17.20 2.21 -14.63
CA LYS A 134 -15.84 1.65 -14.55
C LYS A 134 -15.25 1.97 -13.18
N ILE A 135 -14.59 0.99 -12.56
CA ILE A 135 -14.01 1.11 -11.22
C ILE A 135 -12.50 1.31 -11.37
N PHE A 136 -11.96 2.29 -10.66
CA PHE A 136 -10.52 2.53 -10.54
C PHE A 136 -10.12 2.57 -9.06
N LEU A 137 -9.06 1.81 -8.76
CA LEU A 137 -8.41 1.71 -7.47
C LEU A 137 -7.13 2.56 -7.52
N ILE A 138 -7.07 3.63 -6.73
CA ILE A 138 -5.90 4.51 -6.65
C ILE A 138 -5.14 4.17 -5.36
N TYR A 139 -3.96 3.58 -5.52
CA TYR A 139 -3.07 3.27 -4.41
C TYR A 139 -2.03 4.38 -4.25
N ALA A 140 -2.02 5.00 -3.08
CA ALA A 140 -1.13 6.11 -2.75
C ALA A 140 -0.43 5.90 -1.40
N SER A 141 0.79 6.40 -1.27
CA SER A 141 1.55 6.37 -0.02
C SER A 141 1.57 7.75 0.64
N ILE A 142 1.76 7.76 1.96
CA ILE A 142 2.18 8.95 2.71
C ILE A 142 3.58 8.68 3.28
N LYS A 143 4.49 9.64 3.15
CA LYS A 143 5.87 9.58 3.65
C LYS A 143 6.20 10.87 4.39
N SER A 144 7.01 10.75 5.42
CA SER A 144 7.46 11.88 6.26
C SER A 144 8.93 11.66 6.63
N GLU A 145 9.72 12.72 6.69
CA GLU A 145 11.11 12.62 7.17
C GLU A 145 11.15 12.47 8.70
N LYS A 146 11.93 11.50 9.17
CA LYS A 146 12.00 11.11 10.59
C LYS A 146 13.08 11.89 11.33
N ILE A 147 12.81 12.24 12.58
CA ILE A 147 13.87 12.65 13.50
C ILE A 147 14.61 11.38 13.96
N ASP A 148 15.95 11.40 13.92
CA ASP A 148 16.85 10.33 14.39
C ASP A 148 16.50 8.90 13.92
N ASN A 149 15.99 8.79 12.68
CA ASN A 149 15.46 7.54 12.08
C ASN A 149 14.30 6.87 12.86
N ASN A 150 13.70 7.54 13.85
CA ASN A 150 12.66 6.99 14.70
C ASN A 150 11.26 7.17 14.09
N TYR A 151 10.63 6.06 13.69
CA TYR A 151 9.27 6.05 13.11
C TYR A 151 8.20 6.66 14.02
N LYS A 152 8.36 6.65 15.34
CA LYS A 152 7.37 7.25 16.27
C LYS A 152 7.33 8.78 16.16
N THR A 153 8.37 9.41 15.61
CA THR A 153 8.43 10.88 15.47
C THR A 153 7.57 11.39 14.33
N VAL A 154 7.18 10.54 13.39
CA VAL A 154 6.36 10.91 12.21
C VAL A 154 4.91 10.45 12.33
N ASP A 155 4.42 10.35 13.56
CA ASP A 155 3.00 10.14 13.81
C ASP A 155 2.18 11.34 13.31
N LEU A 156 1.19 11.09 12.44
CA LEU A 156 0.43 12.14 11.77
C LEU A 156 -0.37 12.99 12.76
N ALA A 157 -0.83 12.40 13.88
CA ALA A 157 -1.55 13.13 14.89
C ALA A 157 -0.59 13.99 15.73
N GLY A 158 0.52 13.42 16.20
CA GLY A 158 1.56 14.10 16.96
C GLY A 158 2.20 15.27 16.19
N MET A 159 2.45 15.12 14.88
CA MET A 159 2.97 16.19 14.02
C MET A 159 2.00 17.37 13.91
N PHE A 160 0.68 17.12 13.82
CA PHE A 160 -0.33 18.19 13.82
C PHE A 160 -0.48 18.84 15.19
N LEU A 161 -0.51 18.04 16.26
CA LEU A 161 -0.60 18.54 17.63
C LEU A 161 0.60 19.42 17.97
N LYS A 162 1.82 19.04 17.57
CA LYS A 162 3.02 19.90 17.65
C LYS A 162 2.84 21.24 16.94
N LYS A 163 2.17 21.26 15.78
CA LYS A 163 1.97 22.48 14.99
C LYS A 163 0.98 23.47 15.64
N ILE A 164 0.05 22.98 16.44
CA ILE A 164 -0.96 23.80 17.14
C ILE A 164 -0.69 23.98 18.64
N GLU A 165 0.35 23.35 19.19
CA GLU A 165 0.74 23.45 20.59
C GLU A 165 1.18 24.88 20.94
N ASP A 166 0.59 25.47 21.98
CA ASP A 166 1.10 26.69 22.59
C ASP A 166 2.34 26.32 23.43
N THR A 167 3.52 26.56 22.86
CA THR A 167 4.81 26.20 23.45
C THR A 167 5.11 26.89 24.77
N ASN A 168 4.34 27.92 25.14
CA ASN A 168 4.44 28.57 26.46
C ASN A 168 3.70 27.80 27.56
N LYS A 169 2.81 26.87 27.17
CA LYS A 169 1.97 26.07 28.09
C LYS A 169 2.36 24.59 28.13
N SER A 170 2.85 24.04 27.02
CA SER A 170 3.20 22.63 26.87
C SER A 170 4.31 22.44 25.86
N THR A 171 5.12 21.40 26.04
CA THR A 171 6.15 20.96 25.09
C THR A 171 6.06 19.46 24.79
N ILE A 172 4.93 18.83 25.15
CA ILE A 172 4.70 17.38 25.07
C ILE A 172 4.89 16.87 23.63
N PHE A 173 4.45 17.65 22.64
CA PHE A 173 4.50 17.24 21.24
C PHE A 173 5.81 17.64 20.53
N GLN A 174 6.76 18.30 21.20
CA GLN A 174 7.97 18.80 20.53
C GLN A 174 8.91 17.70 20.03
N ASN A 175 8.79 16.47 20.53
CA ASN A 175 9.53 15.29 20.06
C ASN A 175 9.05 14.74 18.71
N PHE A 176 7.90 15.19 18.17
CA PHE A 176 7.43 14.82 16.84
C PHE A 176 8.12 15.67 15.74
N ALA A 177 8.11 15.19 14.51
CA ALA A 177 8.53 15.95 13.33
C ALA A 177 7.63 17.19 13.15
N ASN A 178 8.18 18.22 12.49
CA ASN A 178 7.34 19.27 11.92
C ASN A 178 6.52 18.68 10.76
N LEU A 179 5.39 19.30 10.40
CA LEU A 179 4.60 18.87 9.24
C LEU A 179 5.46 18.86 7.96
N ASN A 180 5.79 17.65 7.52
CA ASN A 180 6.64 17.33 6.35
C ASN A 180 6.10 16.09 5.60
N ALA A 181 4.79 15.84 5.72
CA ALA A 181 4.16 14.67 5.12
C ALA A 181 3.86 14.91 3.64
N GLU A 182 4.28 13.95 2.82
CA GLU A 182 4.14 13.94 1.38
C GLU A 182 3.21 12.80 0.95
N CYS A 183 2.23 13.10 0.09
CA CYS A 183 1.43 12.08 -0.58
C CYS A 183 1.95 11.80 -1.98
N LYS A 184 1.90 10.54 -2.42
CA LYS A 184 2.20 10.13 -3.80
C LYS A 184 1.29 8.99 -4.23
N ILE A 185 0.64 9.16 -5.38
CA ILE A 185 0.06 8.03 -6.12
C ILE A 185 1.21 7.11 -6.56
N GLU A 186 1.18 5.87 -6.09
CA GLU A 186 2.15 4.83 -6.41
C GLU A 186 1.72 4.11 -7.70
N PHE A 187 0.45 3.69 -7.79
CA PHE A 187 -0.15 3.06 -8.97
C PHE A 187 -1.68 3.20 -8.99
N ILE A 188 -2.26 2.93 -10.16
CA ILE A 188 -3.71 2.91 -10.40
C ILE A 188 -4.04 1.62 -11.14
N LEU A 189 -5.07 0.90 -10.70
CA LEU A 189 -5.58 -0.33 -11.33
C LEU A 189 -7.07 -0.17 -11.63
N SER A 190 -7.55 -0.77 -12.72
CA SER A 190 -9.00 -0.95 -12.90
C SER A 190 -9.47 -2.23 -12.21
N SER A 191 -10.77 -2.37 -11.96
CA SER A 191 -11.32 -3.65 -11.49
C SER A 191 -11.09 -4.79 -12.49
N GLN A 192 -11.02 -4.49 -13.79
CA GLN A 192 -10.74 -5.49 -14.81
C GLN A 192 -9.30 -6.01 -14.73
N ASP A 193 -8.34 -5.14 -14.42
CA ASP A 193 -6.94 -5.57 -14.23
C ASP A 193 -6.82 -6.48 -13.00
N LEU A 194 -7.53 -6.16 -11.92
CA LEU A 194 -7.56 -6.99 -10.71
C LEU A 194 -8.26 -8.34 -10.94
N GLU A 195 -9.29 -8.39 -11.79
CA GLU A 195 -9.96 -9.64 -12.17
C GLU A 195 -9.11 -10.52 -13.10
N ASN A 196 -8.31 -9.91 -13.98
CA ASN A 196 -7.52 -10.61 -14.98
C ASN A 196 -6.15 -11.07 -14.45
N PHE A 197 -5.56 -10.32 -13.52
CA PHE A 197 -4.17 -10.48 -13.08
C PHE A 197 -4.01 -10.54 -11.54
N GLY A 198 -5.10 -10.46 -10.78
CA GLY A 198 -5.06 -10.59 -9.32
C GLY A 198 -5.00 -12.04 -8.88
N TYR A 199 -4.16 -12.33 -7.88
CA TYR A 199 -4.09 -13.65 -7.24
C TYR A 199 -4.78 -13.62 -5.86
N PRO A 200 -5.75 -14.52 -5.58
CA PRO A 200 -6.43 -14.58 -4.29
C PRO A 200 -5.55 -15.27 -3.23
N PHE A 201 -5.38 -14.63 -2.07
CA PHE A 201 -4.72 -15.22 -0.91
C PHE A 201 -5.76 -15.69 0.10
N GLU A 202 -5.83 -17.00 0.34
CA GLU A 202 -6.68 -17.56 1.40
C GLU A 202 -6.12 -17.23 2.79
N ARG A 203 -7.01 -17.24 3.79
CA ARG A 203 -6.65 -16.95 5.17
C ARG A 203 -5.65 -17.98 5.71
N GLY A 204 -4.41 -17.54 5.92
CA GLY A 204 -3.32 -18.36 6.45
C GLY A 204 -2.24 -18.70 5.43
N MET A 205 -2.46 -18.40 4.15
CA MET A 205 -1.40 -18.45 3.14
C MET A 205 -0.31 -17.42 3.42
N ASN A 206 0.91 -17.74 3.04
CA ASN A 206 2.02 -16.80 3.01
C ASN A 206 1.80 -15.76 1.89
N MET A 207 2.14 -14.50 2.16
CA MET A 207 2.21 -13.47 1.12
C MET A 207 3.62 -13.46 0.52
N TYR A 208 3.72 -13.77 -0.77
CA TYR A 208 5.00 -13.84 -1.48
C TYR A 208 5.38 -12.47 -2.07
N ASP A 209 6.64 -12.06 -1.90
CA ASP A 209 7.17 -10.85 -2.55
C ASP A 209 7.39 -11.13 -4.04
N THR A 210 6.73 -10.38 -4.93
CA THR A 210 6.87 -10.53 -6.39
C THR A 210 8.30 -10.20 -6.87
N VAL A 211 9.11 -9.49 -6.06
CA VAL A 211 10.52 -9.19 -6.37
C VAL A 211 11.41 -10.34 -5.90
N LEU A 212 11.23 -11.50 -6.56
CA LEU A 212 11.93 -12.75 -6.27
C LEU A 212 13.44 -12.66 -6.59
N PHE A 213 13.80 -12.04 -7.71
CA PHE A 213 15.18 -11.98 -8.19
C PHE A 213 15.88 -10.68 -7.77
N LYS A 214 16.94 -10.82 -6.97
CA LYS A 214 17.78 -9.69 -6.50
C LYS A 214 19.22 -9.89 -6.99
N GLN A 215 19.68 -9.03 -7.91
CA GLN A 215 21.01 -9.12 -8.52
C GLN A 215 22.11 -9.13 -7.45
N LYS A 216 23.13 -9.98 -7.64
CA LYS A 216 24.32 -10.05 -6.77
C LYS A 216 25.60 -10.05 -7.60
N ASN A 217 26.62 -9.37 -7.09
CA ASN A 217 27.97 -9.41 -7.68
C ASN A 217 28.60 -10.80 -7.49
N SER A 218 29.35 -11.29 -8.47
CA SER A 218 30.03 -12.60 -8.45
C SER A 218 30.96 -12.80 -7.24
N LYS A 219 31.55 -11.71 -6.70
CA LYS A 219 32.35 -11.70 -5.45
C LYS A 219 31.57 -12.15 -4.19
N SER A 220 30.24 -12.26 -4.29
CA SER A 220 29.35 -12.81 -3.25
C SER A 220 29.42 -14.34 -3.17
N PHE A 221 29.94 -15.01 -4.19
CA PHE A 221 29.98 -16.48 -4.34
C PHE A 221 31.40 -16.99 -4.56
N TYR A 222 32.22 -16.21 -5.28
CA TYR A 222 33.60 -16.54 -5.63
C TYR A 222 34.61 -15.62 -4.94
N SER A 223 35.76 -16.19 -4.59
CA SER A 223 36.94 -15.54 -4.03
C SER A 223 38.14 -15.76 -4.95
N LYS A 224 39.29 -15.14 -4.67
CA LYS A 224 40.55 -15.42 -5.39
C LYS A 224 40.95 -16.90 -5.34
N ASN A 225 40.57 -17.62 -4.29
CA ASN A 225 40.93 -19.02 -4.05
C ASN A 225 39.80 -19.98 -4.46
N GLY A 226 38.90 -19.54 -5.37
CA GLY A 226 37.72 -20.29 -5.77
C GLY A 226 36.51 -20.03 -4.88
N LEU A 227 35.69 -21.06 -4.69
CA LEU A 227 34.38 -21.00 -4.03
C LEU A 227 34.44 -20.49 -2.59
N ARG A 228 33.49 -19.64 -2.18
CA ARG A 228 33.41 -19.19 -0.79
C ARG A 228 32.83 -20.27 0.13
N LYS A 229 33.34 -20.33 1.37
CA LYS A 229 32.93 -21.28 2.42
C LYS A 229 31.45 -21.23 2.83
N ASP A 230 30.72 -20.17 2.47
CA ASP A 230 29.30 -19.99 2.78
C ASP A 230 28.34 -20.49 1.69
N ILE A 231 28.86 -21.08 0.61
CA ILE A 231 28.10 -21.82 -0.39
C ILE A 231 28.00 -23.29 0.03
N LEU A 232 26.80 -23.86 -0.05
CA LEU A 232 26.50 -25.23 0.35
C LEU A 232 26.56 -26.20 -0.84
N ASP A 233 26.03 -25.79 -1.99
CA ASP A 233 25.92 -26.60 -3.20
C ASP A 233 25.87 -25.72 -4.46
N ILE A 234 26.34 -26.26 -5.59
CA ILE A 234 26.15 -25.68 -6.93
C ILE A 234 25.75 -26.79 -7.91
N LYS A 235 24.55 -26.68 -8.47
CA LYS A 235 24.06 -27.53 -9.57
C LYS A 235 24.11 -26.78 -10.89
N GLN A 236 24.69 -27.38 -11.92
CA GLN A 236 24.76 -26.82 -13.27
C GLN A 236 23.72 -27.47 -14.17
N TYR A 237 23.02 -26.65 -14.92
CA TYR A 237 22.00 -27.01 -15.90
C TYR A 237 22.43 -26.46 -17.26
N LEU A 238 22.44 -27.30 -18.29
CA LEU A 238 22.83 -26.94 -19.66
C LEU A 238 21.65 -27.21 -20.59
N ASN A 239 21.27 -26.20 -21.38
CA ASN A 239 20.12 -26.25 -22.30
C ASN A 239 18.86 -26.82 -21.64
N PHE A 240 18.62 -26.41 -20.39
CA PHE A 240 17.47 -26.85 -19.61
C PHE A 240 16.19 -26.18 -20.15
N SER A 241 15.07 -26.89 -20.05
CA SER A 241 13.77 -26.46 -20.59
C SER A 241 12.66 -27.23 -19.86
N ASP A 242 12.56 -27.02 -18.55
CA ASP A 242 11.62 -27.72 -17.66
C ASP A 242 11.30 -26.83 -16.44
N PHE A 243 10.54 -27.35 -15.48
CA PHE A 243 10.14 -26.65 -14.26
C PHE A 243 11.14 -26.84 -13.10
N ILE A 244 11.30 -25.80 -12.29
CA ILE A 244 12.00 -25.83 -11.01
C ILE A 244 11.10 -25.22 -9.93
N GLU A 245 10.78 -26.04 -8.93
CA GLU A 245 10.06 -25.63 -7.72
C GLU A 245 10.96 -24.76 -6.83
N LEU A 246 10.60 -23.49 -6.65
CA LEU A 246 11.20 -22.58 -5.68
C LEU A 246 10.62 -22.83 -4.28
N LYS A 247 11.47 -23.30 -3.36
CA LYS A 247 11.07 -23.58 -1.97
C LYS A 247 11.38 -22.40 -1.04
N LEU A 248 10.46 -22.10 -0.13
CA LEU A 248 10.75 -21.31 1.06
C LEU A 248 11.75 -22.06 1.96
N LYS A 249 12.37 -21.36 2.92
CA LYS A 249 13.42 -21.90 3.81
C LYS A 249 12.95 -23.13 4.60
N ASN A 250 13.13 -24.31 4.03
CA ASN A 250 12.69 -25.60 4.56
C ASN A 250 11.17 -25.69 4.79
N GLN A 251 10.37 -24.98 3.98
CA GLN A 251 8.90 -25.04 4.01
C GLN A 251 8.38 -25.29 2.59
N SER A 252 7.34 -26.11 2.48
CA SER A 252 6.50 -26.20 1.28
C SER A 252 5.81 -24.86 1.03
N VAL A 253 5.60 -24.53 -0.24
CA VAL A 253 4.79 -23.39 -0.66
C VAL A 253 3.31 -23.80 -0.55
N ASP A 254 2.42 -22.87 -0.20
CA ASP A 254 1.02 -23.17 0.10
C ASP A 254 0.22 -23.56 -1.17
N ASN A 255 0.67 -23.12 -2.34
CA ASN A 255 0.22 -23.58 -3.65
C ASN A 255 1.43 -23.78 -4.59
N SER A 256 1.50 -24.93 -5.27
CA SER A 256 2.52 -25.25 -6.28
C SER A 256 2.54 -24.26 -7.45
N ASP A 257 1.39 -23.68 -7.82
CA ASP A 257 1.34 -22.70 -8.91
C ASP A 257 2.20 -21.46 -8.62
N ILE A 258 2.46 -21.14 -7.34
CA ILE A 258 3.33 -20.02 -6.93
C ILE A 258 4.81 -20.43 -6.89
N SER A 259 5.11 -21.73 -6.67
CA SER A 259 6.49 -22.23 -6.59
C SER A 259 7.09 -22.63 -7.93
N ASP A 260 6.27 -22.99 -8.91
CA ASP A 260 6.75 -23.70 -10.09
C ASP A 260 7.12 -22.74 -11.23
N PHE A 261 8.42 -22.53 -11.40
CA PHE A 261 8.97 -21.70 -12.47
C PHE A 261 9.49 -22.59 -13.58
N LYS A 262 8.97 -22.41 -14.80
CA LYS A 262 9.61 -22.97 -15.99
C LYS A 262 10.83 -22.12 -16.30
N ILE A 263 11.97 -22.78 -16.50
CA ILE A 263 13.24 -22.12 -16.81
C ILE A 263 13.78 -22.69 -18.10
N VAL A 264 14.16 -21.82 -19.03
CA VAL A 264 14.75 -22.18 -20.32
C VAL A 264 16.15 -21.56 -20.43
N GLY A 265 17.17 -22.37 -20.74
CA GLY A 265 18.55 -21.91 -20.96
C GLY A 265 19.60 -22.67 -20.15
N SER A 266 20.81 -22.13 -20.09
CA SER A 266 21.94 -22.69 -19.34
C SER A 266 22.29 -21.84 -18.12
N PHE A 267 22.36 -22.45 -16.94
CA PHE A 267 22.57 -21.74 -15.66
C PHE A 267 23.19 -22.62 -14.58
N LYS A 268 23.57 -21.99 -13.46
CA LYS A 268 23.91 -22.66 -12.20
C LYS A 268 22.94 -22.22 -11.11
N LEU A 269 22.37 -23.16 -10.39
CA LEU A 269 21.74 -22.88 -9.09
C LEU A 269 22.78 -22.99 -7.99
N ILE A 270 22.92 -21.92 -7.23
CA ILE A 270 23.89 -21.77 -6.15
C ILE A 270 23.12 -21.68 -4.83
N HIS A 271 23.22 -22.72 -4.01
CA HIS A 271 22.59 -22.75 -2.69
C HIS A 271 23.53 -22.15 -1.64
N LYS A 272 23.13 -21.05 -1.02
CA LYS A 272 23.95 -20.27 -0.08
C LYS A 272 23.19 -20.05 1.23
N LYS A 273 23.55 -20.81 2.26
CA LYS A 273 22.88 -20.87 3.57
C LYS A 273 21.37 -21.15 3.48
N SER A 274 20.58 -20.09 3.31
CA SER A 274 19.11 -20.11 3.33
C SER A 274 18.52 -19.31 2.16
N SER A 275 19.26 -19.23 1.06
CA SER A 275 18.88 -18.53 -0.16
C SER A 275 19.47 -19.27 -1.36
N THR A 276 18.70 -19.37 -2.43
CA THR A 276 19.12 -19.92 -3.71
C THR A 276 19.35 -18.77 -4.69
N TYR A 277 20.36 -18.89 -5.54
CA TYR A 277 20.70 -17.88 -6.55
C TYR A 277 20.87 -18.57 -7.91
N ILE A 278 20.40 -17.92 -8.97
CA ILE A 278 20.66 -18.35 -10.34
C ILE A 278 21.83 -17.54 -10.92
N GLN A 279 22.80 -18.23 -11.51
CA GLN A 279 23.85 -17.65 -12.33
C GLN A 279 23.64 -18.10 -13.77
N CYS A 280 23.20 -17.19 -14.63
CA CYS A 280 23.03 -17.46 -16.05
C CYS A 280 24.40 -17.70 -16.72
N LEU A 281 24.47 -18.73 -17.57
CA LEU A 281 25.63 -19.07 -18.41
C LEU A 281 25.36 -18.76 -19.89
N SER A 282 24.08 -18.75 -20.28
CA SER A 282 23.54 -18.19 -21.53
C SER A 282 22.49 -17.13 -21.19
N ASP A 283 21.75 -16.66 -22.20
CA ASP A 283 20.42 -16.10 -21.96
C ASP A 283 19.54 -17.16 -21.27
N VAL A 284 18.72 -16.72 -20.32
CA VAL A 284 17.85 -17.58 -19.51
C VAL A 284 16.50 -16.90 -19.37
N GLU A 285 15.46 -17.59 -19.79
CA GLU A 285 14.07 -17.18 -19.62
C GLU A 285 13.49 -17.89 -18.39
N ILE A 286 12.67 -17.16 -17.62
CA ILE A 286 12.03 -17.64 -16.40
C ILE A 286 10.57 -17.18 -16.46
N GLU A 287 9.64 -18.12 -16.46
CA GLU A 287 8.21 -17.86 -16.42
C GLU A 287 7.53 -18.66 -15.29
N ASN A 288 6.49 -18.09 -14.70
CA ASN A 288 5.57 -18.76 -13.81
C ASN A 288 4.17 -18.77 -14.46
N LYS A 289 3.26 -19.61 -13.97
CA LYS A 289 1.91 -19.74 -14.55
C LYS A 289 0.96 -18.61 -14.12
N ILE A 290 1.32 -17.83 -13.10
CA ILE A 290 0.56 -16.72 -12.52
C ILE A 290 1.08 -15.40 -13.09
#